data_AF-A0A9P7K4U2-F1
#
_entry.id   AF-A0A9P7K4U2-F1
#
_cell.length_a   1.000
_cell.length_b   1.000
_cell.length_c   1.000
_cell.angle_alpha   90.00
_cell.angle_beta   90.00
_cell.angle_gamma   90.00
#
_symmetry.space_group_name_H-M   'P 1'
#
loop_
_entity.id
_entity.type
_entity.pdbx_description
1 polymer ?
#
loop_
_entity_poly.entity_id
_entity_poly.type
_entity_poly.pdbx_seq_one_letter_code
_entity_poly.pdbx_strand_id
1 'polypeptide(L)'
;MRDAMDQTLRIHVEEISDAVTAMQRFLEQLLPDGQGEQETGKKSSNYEADTERVPQIDRGFQREFLQAAIDILMHVSFDRGEFTQLPPWAITPYEVLPDGKKIKAGSFSDIYAGHWCGRVVAVKVLAPATPSKLFLEHVAAWRVLDHPNVLKLYGATSATTRPIFLICPYLQYGNLVKFLKNAAAGVTGGTMTEAEASLVGSSSGVRPRRSFTFMLEIAQGMAYLHRNNVLHGELKGEKVLMSDKLQCVVSGFGQRELKSTTYHISGAPINPPITLRWQSPEVMSGNLKLTPQMDIYSYAMACVEILTHGKMPWDKASDEIVRELVLSECD
;
A
#
# COMPACT_ATOMS: atom_id res chain seq x y z
N MET A 1 -0.30 -0.98 40.01
CA MET A 1 0.75 -1.13 38.97
C MET A 1 0.17 -1.24 37.56
N ARG A 2 -0.90 -2.03 37.32
CA ARG A 2 -1.73 -1.92 36.10
C ARG A 2 -2.14 -0.47 35.81
N ASP A 3 -2.64 0.21 36.84
CA ASP A 3 -3.07 1.62 36.76
C ASP A 3 -1.93 2.60 36.47
N ALA A 4 -0.69 2.29 36.82
CA ALA A 4 0.44 3.20 36.63
C ALA A 4 0.93 3.21 35.16
N MET A 5 0.93 2.07 34.47
CA MET A 5 1.27 2.02 33.03
C MET A 5 0.19 2.70 32.17
N ASP A 6 -1.08 2.45 32.50
CA ASP A 6 -2.23 3.06 31.82
C ASP A 6 -2.28 4.58 32.03
N GLN A 7 -1.94 5.05 33.24
CA GLN A 7 -1.95 6.48 33.58
C GLN A 7 -0.68 7.24 33.18
N THR A 8 0.51 6.62 33.18
CA THR A 8 1.78 7.34 32.98
C THR A 8 2.34 7.24 31.56
N LEU A 9 2.25 6.08 30.89
CA LEU A 9 2.80 5.89 29.55
C LEU A 9 1.72 5.74 28.46
N ARG A 10 0.48 5.42 28.83
CA ARG A 10 -0.63 5.14 27.89
C ARG A 10 -0.32 4.04 26.87
N ILE A 11 0.52 3.07 27.22
CA ILE A 11 0.84 1.92 26.36
C ILE A 11 0.10 0.70 26.93
N HIS A 12 -0.78 0.10 26.13
CA HIS A 12 -1.47 -1.12 26.53
C HIS A 12 -0.52 -2.33 26.49
N VAL A 13 -0.81 -3.35 27.31
CA VAL A 13 0.03 -4.56 27.40
C VAL A 13 0.25 -5.22 26.04
N GLU A 14 -0.78 -5.22 25.20
CA GLU A 14 -0.76 -5.78 23.84
C GLU A 14 0.15 -4.99 22.88
N GLU A 15 0.48 -3.75 23.22
CA GLU A 15 1.28 -2.82 22.39
C GLU A 15 2.73 -2.75 22.86
N ILE A 16 3.12 -3.44 23.95
CA ILE A 16 4.48 -3.32 24.49
C ILE A 16 5.52 -3.79 23.47
N SER A 17 5.27 -4.90 22.77
CA SER A 17 6.19 -5.41 21.74
C SER A 17 6.36 -4.41 20.59
N ASP A 18 5.28 -3.73 20.19
CA ASP A 18 5.31 -2.67 19.17
C ASP A 18 6.09 -1.45 19.68
N ALA A 19 5.82 -0.98 20.90
CA ALA A 19 6.47 0.19 21.48
C ALA A 19 7.98 -0.02 21.68
N VAL A 20 8.38 -1.17 22.25
CA VAL A 20 9.79 -1.54 22.44
C VAL A 20 10.51 -1.63 21.09
N THR A 21 9.91 -2.30 20.10
CA THR A 21 10.52 -2.44 18.77
C THR A 21 10.71 -1.08 18.09
N ALA A 22 9.71 -0.20 18.18
CA ALA A 22 9.81 1.16 17.63
C ALA A 22 10.93 1.97 18.29
N MET A 23 11.04 1.91 19.63
CA MET A 23 12.09 2.61 20.37
C MET A 23 13.48 2.07 20.05
N GLN A 24 13.66 0.75 19.95
CA GLN A 24 14.93 0.13 19.57
C GLN A 24 15.39 0.61 18.19
N ARG A 25 14.51 0.61 17.19
CA ARG A 25 14.85 1.06 15.83
C ARG A 25 15.11 2.56 15.75
N PHE A 26 14.40 3.37 16.53
CA PHE A 26 14.68 4.80 16.62
C PHE A 26 16.05 5.06 17.24
N LEU A 27 16.43 4.28 18.27
CA LEU A 27 17.76 4.34 18.88
C LEU A 27 18.86 3.98 17.88
N GLU A 28 18.64 2.96 17.04
CA GLU A 28 19.57 2.59 15.96
C GLU A 28 19.75 3.71 14.94
N GLN A 29 18.69 4.45 14.59
CA GLN A 29 18.80 5.60 13.68
C GLN A 29 19.56 6.79 14.27
N LEU A 30 19.61 6.90 15.61
CA LEU A 30 20.45 7.88 16.30
C LEU A 30 21.94 7.51 16.30
N LEU A 31 22.30 6.29 15.86
CA LEU A 31 23.67 5.84 15.63
C LEU A 31 24.02 5.98 14.15
N PRO A 32 24.64 7.09 13.68
CA PRO A 32 25.37 7.01 12.43
C PRO A 32 26.60 6.12 12.67
N ASP A 33 26.81 5.15 11.77
CA ASP A 33 28.08 4.42 11.68
C ASP A 33 29.26 5.40 11.70
N GLY A 34 30.08 5.31 12.75
CA GLY A 34 31.42 5.85 12.91
C GLY A 34 31.72 7.24 12.31
N GLN A 35 31.74 8.26 13.16
CA GLN A 35 32.91 9.16 13.31
C GLN A 35 32.76 10.02 14.56
N GLY A 36 33.90 10.21 15.22
CA GLY A 36 34.00 10.64 16.60
C GLY A 36 33.50 12.05 16.89
N GLU A 37 33.24 12.24 18.17
CA GLU A 37 33.31 13.52 18.85
C GLU A 37 34.44 14.40 18.28
N GLN A 38 34.10 15.49 17.62
CA GLN A 38 34.89 16.71 17.65
C GLN A 38 33.93 17.91 17.58
N GLU A 39 33.61 18.42 18.76
CA GLU A 39 33.22 19.81 18.92
C GLU A 39 34.34 20.70 18.37
N THR A 40 34.14 21.29 17.20
CA THR A 40 34.93 22.45 16.78
C THR A 40 34.01 23.64 16.65
N GLY A 41 34.01 24.48 17.69
CA GLY A 41 33.38 25.79 17.66
C GLY A 41 33.97 26.66 16.56
N LYS A 42 33.09 27.26 15.75
CA LYS A 42 33.39 28.48 15.00
C LYS A 42 32.22 29.45 15.15
N LYS A 43 32.47 30.52 15.90
CA LYS A 43 31.65 31.74 15.96
C LYS A 43 31.80 32.51 14.65
N SER A 44 30.68 32.91 14.05
CA SER A 44 30.46 34.13 13.23
C SER A 44 28.94 34.29 13.07
N SER A 45 28.29 35.06 13.95
CA SER A 45 27.86 36.47 13.78
C SER A 45 26.73 36.71 12.77
N ASN A 46 25.57 37.06 13.36
CA ASN A 46 24.45 37.90 12.90
C ASN A 46 23.65 37.46 11.67
N TYR A 47 22.37 37.09 11.88
CA TYR A 47 21.21 37.98 11.73
C TYR A 47 20.00 37.36 12.47
N GLU A 48 19.35 38.17 13.30
CA GLU A 48 18.17 37.82 14.08
C GLU A 48 16.93 37.68 13.18
N ALA A 49 16.23 36.56 13.34
CA ALA A 49 14.78 36.48 13.18
C ALA A 49 14.28 35.56 14.30
N ASP A 50 13.65 36.16 15.31
CA ASP A 50 13.00 35.49 16.43
C ASP A 50 11.94 34.51 15.91
N THR A 51 12.35 33.26 15.82
CA THR A 51 11.46 32.10 15.85
C THR A 51 11.88 31.35 17.10
N GLU A 52 10.92 31.13 18.02
CA GLU A 52 11.13 30.37 19.25
C GLU A 52 11.95 29.11 18.96
N ARG A 53 13.23 29.12 19.35
CA ARG A 53 14.09 27.96 19.22
C ARG A 53 13.60 26.92 20.21
N VAL A 54 12.87 25.94 19.71
CA VAL A 54 12.61 24.69 20.43
C VAL A 54 13.98 24.17 20.93
N PRO A 55 14.17 23.94 22.24
CA PRO A 55 15.44 23.46 22.75
C PRO A 55 15.78 22.15 22.02
N GLN A 56 16.92 22.13 21.32
CA GLN A 56 17.43 20.86 20.80
C GLN A 56 17.78 20.00 22.02
N ILE A 57 16.94 19.01 22.29
CA ILE A 57 17.19 18.01 23.32
C ILE A 57 18.50 17.32 22.93
N ASP A 58 19.43 17.25 23.87
CA ASP A 58 20.71 16.56 23.70
C ASP A 58 20.47 15.11 23.24
N ARG A 59 21.15 14.71 22.16
CA ARG A 59 21.06 13.34 21.62
C ARG A 59 21.53 12.31 22.64
N GLY A 60 22.48 12.68 23.52
CA GLY A 60 22.93 11.85 24.64
C GLY A 60 21.80 11.56 25.62
N PHE A 61 21.12 12.61 26.08
CA PHE A 61 19.95 12.48 26.95
C PHE A 61 18.79 11.69 26.31
N GLN A 62 18.47 11.94 25.02
CA GLN A 62 17.44 11.19 24.32
C GLN A 62 17.75 9.69 24.28
N ARG A 63 19.02 9.34 24.05
CA ARG A 63 19.50 7.96 24.03
C ARG A 63 19.35 7.29 25.38
N GLU A 64 19.82 7.92 26.46
CA GLU A 64 19.72 7.36 27.82
C GLU A 64 18.26 7.17 28.23
N PHE A 65 17.41 8.15 27.93
CA PHE A 65 15.98 8.07 28.21
C PHE A 65 15.31 6.90 27.47
N LEU A 66 15.59 6.74 26.17
CA LEU A 66 15.04 5.64 25.38
C LEU A 66 15.56 4.28 25.84
N GLN A 67 16.84 4.17 26.17
CA GLN A 67 17.40 2.92 26.68
C GLN A 67 16.76 2.53 28.01
N ALA A 68 16.61 3.48 28.94
CA ALA A 68 15.92 3.24 30.20
C ALA A 68 14.44 2.84 29.99
N ALA A 69 13.74 3.48 29.05
CA ALA A 69 12.36 3.13 28.71
C ALA A 69 12.24 1.72 28.13
N ILE A 70 13.16 1.32 27.24
CA ILE A 70 13.24 -0.04 26.69
C ILE A 70 13.49 -1.05 27.81
N ASP A 71 14.47 -0.80 28.68
CA ASP A 71 14.84 -1.72 29.75
C ASP A 71 13.68 -1.94 30.74
N ILE A 72 12.96 -0.85 31.11
CA ILE A 72 11.78 -0.93 31.97
C ILE A 72 10.67 -1.75 31.30
N LEU A 73 10.34 -1.46 30.03
CA LEU A 73 9.29 -2.16 29.31
C LEU A 73 9.62 -3.64 29.11
N MET A 74 10.88 -3.95 28.78
CA MET A 74 11.37 -5.31 28.64
C MET A 74 11.30 -6.08 29.94
N HIS A 75 11.74 -5.49 31.06
CA HIS A 75 11.70 -6.14 32.37
C HIS A 75 10.25 -6.45 32.80
N VAL A 76 9.34 -5.50 32.61
CA VAL A 76 7.92 -5.69 32.94
C VAL A 76 7.26 -6.77 32.08
N SER A 77 7.74 -6.95 30.84
CA SER A 77 7.17 -7.91 29.88
C SER A 77 7.77 -9.31 30.02
N PHE A 78 9.04 -9.43 30.40
CA PHE A 78 9.73 -10.70 30.61
C PHE A 78 9.15 -11.45 31.82
N ASP A 79 8.84 -10.73 32.90
CA ASP A 79 8.19 -11.29 34.09
C ASP A 79 6.79 -11.86 33.80
N ARG A 80 6.20 -11.53 32.65
CA ARG A 80 4.85 -11.96 32.24
C ARG A 80 4.83 -12.92 31.05
N GLY A 81 5.97 -13.15 30.39
CA GLY A 81 6.04 -13.92 29.15
C GLY A 81 5.30 -13.25 27.97
N GLU A 82 5.11 -11.93 28.02
CA GLU A 82 4.25 -11.18 27.09
C GLU A 82 5.05 -10.47 25.97
N PHE A 83 6.39 -10.47 26.04
CA PHE A 83 7.23 -9.90 24.99
C PHE A 83 7.49 -10.91 23.87
N THR A 84 7.18 -10.51 22.64
CA THR A 84 7.60 -11.25 21.44
C THR A 84 8.34 -10.29 20.52
N GLN A 85 9.59 -10.63 20.17
CA GLN A 85 10.34 -9.85 19.21
C GLN A 85 9.62 -9.86 17.86
N LEU A 86 9.29 -8.67 17.35
CA LEU A 86 8.60 -8.55 16.09
C LEU A 86 9.53 -8.92 14.92
N PRO A 87 8.98 -9.53 13.85
CA PRO A 87 9.80 -9.87 12.71
C PRO A 87 10.30 -8.60 11.99
N PRO A 88 11.42 -8.66 11.26
CA PRO A 88 12.05 -7.46 10.67
C PRO A 88 11.15 -6.68 9.69
N TRP A 89 10.19 -7.36 9.06
CA TRP A 89 9.23 -6.75 8.13
C TRP A 89 8.05 -6.06 8.82
N ALA A 90 7.86 -6.30 10.12
CA ALA A 90 6.77 -5.70 10.87
C ALA A 90 7.06 -4.22 11.10
N ILE A 91 6.10 -3.37 10.74
CA ILE A 91 6.12 -1.93 10.99
C ILE A 91 5.08 -1.64 12.05
N THR A 92 5.51 -0.98 13.11
CA THR A 92 4.68 -0.61 14.25
C THR A 92 3.89 0.67 13.96
N PRO A 93 2.72 0.88 14.59
CA PRO A 93 1.96 2.12 14.44
C PRO A 93 2.78 3.37 14.82
N TYR A 94 3.72 3.24 15.76
CA TYR A 94 4.55 4.34 16.26
C TYR A 94 5.63 4.80 15.25
N GLU A 95 5.98 3.97 14.27
CA GLU A 95 6.95 4.31 13.22
C GLU A 95 6.32 5.10 12.06
N VAL A 96 4.99 5.16 11.97
CA VAL A 96 4.27 5.74 10.84
C VAL A 96 3.63 7.06 11.28
N LEU A 97 4.08 8.16 10.67
CA LEU A 97 3.51 9.48 10.91
C LEU A 97 2.36 9.72 9.92
N PRO A 98 1.10 9.79 10.37
CA PRO A 98 -0.03 10.04 9.48
C PRO A 98 0.00 11.47 8.95
N ASP A 99 -0.25 11.63 7.65
CA ASP A 99 -0.42 12.95 7.00
C ASP A 99 -1.88 13.44 7.07
N GLY A 100 -2.78 12.67 7.69
CA GLY A 100 -4.23 12.93 7.80
C GLY A 100 -4.99 12.86 6.47
N LYS A 101 -4.29 12.92 5.32
CA LYS A 101 -4.88 12.93 3.99
C LYS A 101 -5.35 11.54 3.56
N LYS A 102 -6.67 11.35 3.57
CA LYS A 102 -7.32 10.16 2.99
C LYS A 102 -7.27 10.20 1.47
N ILE A 103 -6.57 9.26 0.86
CA ILE A 103 -6.43 9.12 -0.60
C ILE A 103 -7.65 8.42 -1.18
N LYS A 104 -8.10 7.35 -0.51
CA LYS A 104 -9.22 6.52 -0.98
C LYS A 104 -9.96 5.92 0.20
N ALA A 105 -11.28 6.01 0.18
CA ALA A 105 -12.16 5.23 1.04
C ALA A 105 -12.63 3.97 0.32
N GLY A 106 -12.78 2.86 1.05
CA GLY A 106 -13.29 1.62 0.46
C GLY A 106 -13.87 0.68 1.51
N SER A 107 -14.75 -0.22 1.07
CA SER A 107 -15.46 -1.15 1.96
C SER A 107 -14.56 -2.11 2.72
N PHE A 108 -13.34 -2.37 2.24
CA PHE A 108 -12.40 -3.34 2.84
C PHE A 108 -11.11 -2.71 3.35
N SER A 109 -10.82 -1.50 2.88
CA SER A 109 -9.60 -0.81 3.24
C SER A 109 -9.69 0.64 2.86
N ASP A 110 -9.15 1.47 3.73
CA ASP A 110 -8.89 2.87 3.47
C ASP A 110 -7.41 3.07 3.15
N ILE A 111 -7.11 4.02 2.28
CA ILE A 111 -5.74 4.38 1.90
C ILE A 111 -5.50 5.82 2.33
N TYR A 112 -4.43 6.03 3.10
CA TYR A 112 -3.97 7.33 3.58
C TYR A 112 -2.56 7.62 3.06
N ALA A 113 -2.22 8.89 2.95
CA ALA A 113 -0.83 9.31 2.84
C ALA A 113 -0.21 9.35 4.25
N GLY A 114 1.08 9.04 4.33
CA GLY A 114 1.84 9.12 5.58
C GLY A 114 3.33 9.22 5.31
N HIS A 115 4.10 9.30 6.38
CA HIS A 115 5.56 9.31 6.34
C HIS A 115 6.11 8.15 7.17
N TRP A 116 7.10 7.46 6.62
CA TRP A 116 7.80 6.37 7.30
C TRP A 116 9.27 6.39 6.87
N CYS A 117 10.22 6.34 7.80
CA CYS A 117 11.67 6.44 7.50
C CYS A 117 12.02 7.57 6.51
N GLY A 118 11.49 8.77 6.76
CA GLY A 118 11.76 9.98 5.96
C GLY A 118 11.17 10.00 4.54
N ARG A 119 10.35 9.02 4.15
CA ARG A 119 9.72 8.96 2.81
C ARG A 119 8.20 9.04 2.90
N VAL A 120 7.58 9.61 1.87
CA VAL A 120 6.12 9.59 1.69
C VAL A 120 5.69 8.18 1.30
N VAL A 121 4.70 7.64 2.00
CA VAL A 121 4.18 6.29 1.83
C VAL A 121 2.66 6.28 1.70
N ALA A 122 2.14 5.23 1.07
CA ALA A 122 0.73 4.88 1.13
C ALA A 122 0.50 3.92 2.30
N VAL A 123 -0.37 4.31 3.22
CA VAL A 123 -0.80 3.52 4.37
C VAL A 123 -2.17 2.92 4.06
N LYS A 124 -2.19 1.61 3.79
CA LYS A 124 -3.44 0.88 3.53
C LYS A 124 -3.93 0.25 4.82
N VAL A 125 -4.95 0.86 5.42
CA VAL A 125 -5.60 0.38 6.64
C VAL A 125 -6.73 -0.58 6.26
N LEU A 126 -6.72 -1.79 6.78
CA LEU A 126 -7.74 -2.80 6.49
C LEU A 126 -8.94 -2.69 7.44
N ALA A 127 -10.09 -3.19 6.99
CA ALA A 127 -11.31 -3.20 7.80
C ALA A 127 -11.10 -3.96 9.13
N PRO A 128 -11.73 -3.54 10.24
CA PRO A 128 -11.55 -4.19 11.55
C PRO A 128 -11.86 -5.70 11.56
N ALA A 129 -12.82 -6.12 10.73
CA ALA A 129 -13.23 -7.52 10.57
C ALA A 129 -12.24 -8.40 9.77
N THR A 130 -11.10 -7.84 9.33
CA THR A 130 -10.09 -8.58 8.56
C THR A 130 -9.46 -9.68 9.43
N PRO A 131 -9.48 -10.96 9.00
CA PRO A 131 -8.86 -12.05 9.75
C PRO A 131 -7.34 -11.95 9.77
N SER A 132 -6.73 -11.96 10.97
CA SER A 132 -5.27 -11.84 11.12
C SER A 132 -4.50 -12.97 10.40
N LYS A 133 -5.02 -14.21 10.39
CA LYS A 133 -4.38 -15.35 9.72
C LYS A 133 -4.24 -15.12 8.21
N LEU A 134 -5.34 -14.82 7.52
CA LEU A 134 -5.34 -14.57 6.08
C LEU A 134 -4.50 -13.33 5.72
N PHE A 135 -4.51 -12.32 6.59
CA PHE A 135 -3.64 -11.16 6.43
C PHE A 135 -2.15 -11.54 6.48
N LEU A 136 -1.73 -12.33 7.47
CA LEU A 136 -0.32 -12.76 7.59
C LEU A 136 0.12 -13.65 6.42
N GLU A 137 -0.76 -14.54 5.94
CA GLU A 137 -0.53 -15.32 4.72
C GLU A 137 -0.35 -14.41 3.50
N HIS A 138 -1.19 -13.38 3.37
CA HIS A 138 -1.09 -12.40 2.29
C HIS A 138 0.22 -11.59 2.36
N VAL A 139 0.64 -11.14 3.55
CA VAL A 139 1.92 -10.44 3.77
C VAL A 139 3.10 -11.36 3.45
N ALA A 140 3.04 -12.63 3.86
CA ALA A 140 4.10 -13.60 3.61
C ALA A 140 4.31 -13.86 2.10
N ALA A 141 3.22 -13.93 1.32
CA ALA A 141 3.28 -14.07 -0.13
C ALA A 141 3.75 -12.78 -0.82
N TRP A 142 3.32 -11.60 -0.36
CA TRP A 142 3.65 -10.33 -0.99
C TRP A 142 5.09 -9.88 -0.70
N ARG A 143 5.58 -10.03 0.53
CA ARG A 143 6.90 -9.50 0.95
C ARG A 143 8.09 -10.02 0.14
N VAL A 144 7.96 -11.19 -0.48
CA VAL A 144 9.04 -11.82 -1.28
C VAL A 144 9.04 -11.36 -2.74
N LEU A 145 8.04 -10.59 -3.16
CA LEU A 145 7.90 -10.09 -4.52
C LEU A 145 8.72 -8.81 -4.71
N ASP A 146 9.56 -8.79 -5.73
CA ASP A 146 10.36 -7.63 -6.11
C ASP A 146 10.46 -7.55 -7.64
N HIS A 147 9.67 -6.67 -8.24
CA HIS A 147 9.60 -6.48 -9.69
C HIS A 147 9.16 -5.04 -10.01
N PRO A 148 9.73 -4.35 -11.02
CA PRO A 148 9.39 -2.96 -11.33
C PRO A 148 7.91 -2.73 -11.62
N ASN A 149 7.21 -3.73 -12.18
CA ASN A 149 5.78 -3.65 -12.51
C ASN A 149 4.86 -4.33 -11.49
N VAL A 150 5.35 -4.62 -10.27
CA VAL A 150 4.54 -5.15 -9.16
C VAL A 150 4.74 -4.26 -7.94
N LEU A 151 3.65 -3.86 -7.28
CA LEU A 151 3.72 -2.94 -6.16
C LEU A 151 4.55 -3.55 -5.04
N LYS A 152 5.60 -2.86 -4.61
CA LYS A 152 6.45 -3.29 -3.51
C LYS A 152 5.73 -3.13 -2.17
N LEU A 153 5.90 -4.11 -1.28
CA LEU A 153 5.52 -4.00 0.12
C LEU A 153 6.76 -3.59 0.92
N TYR A 154 6.69 -2.47 1.64
CA TYR A 154 7.76 -2.09 2.57
C TYR A 154 7.63 -2.85 3.89
N GLY A 155 6.41 -3.05 4.35
CA GLY A 155 6.10 -3.80 5.56
C GLY A 155 4.63 -3.68 5.93
N ALA A 156 4.26 -4.29 7.04
CA ALA A 156 2.88 -4.30 7.54
C ALA A 156 2.88 -4.48 9.06
N THR A 157 1.73 -4.29 9.72
CA THR A 157 1.65 -4.59 11.16
C THR A 157 1.83 -6.09 11.44
N SER A 158 2.19 -6.43 12.68
CA SER A 158 2.28 -7.81 13.18
C SER A 158 0.93 -8.53 13.29
N ALA A 159 -0.18 -7.81 13.05
CA ALA A 159 -1.56 -8.24 13.24
C ALA A 159 -1.99 -8.51 14.70
N THR A 160 -1.09 -8.34 15.67
CA THR A 160 -1.39 -8.40 17.11
C THR A 160 -2.11 -7.14 17.58
N THR A 161 -1.74 -6.00 17.02
CA THR A 161 -2.36 -4.70 17.29
C THR A 161 -3.34 -4.30 16.18
N ARG A 162 -4.29 -3.43 16.54
CA ARG A 162 -5.23 -2.82 15.61
C ARG A 162 -4.97 -1.31 15.53
N PRO A 163 -5.22 -0.68 14.38
CA PRO A 163 -5.72 -1.27 13.14
C PRO A 163 -4.64 -2.05 12.37
N ILE A 164 -5.04 -3.04 11.56
CA ILE A 164 -4.11 -3.69 10.62
C ILE A 164 -3.83 -2.73 9.47
N PHE A 165 -2.55 -2.51 9.14
CA PHE A 165 -2.17 -1.74 7.96
C PHE A 165 -0.98 -2.33 7.19
N LEU A 166 -0.87 -1.91 5.93
CA LEU A 166 0.28 -2.17 5.06
C LEU A 166 0.91 -0.86 4.61
N ILE A 167 2.22 -0.86 4.45
CA ILE A 167 3.02 0.29 3.99
C ILE A 167 3.59 -0.01 2.61
N CYS A 168 3.25 0.84 1.64
CA CYS A 168 3.67 0.73 0.24
C CYS A 168 4.26 2.07 -0.25
N PRO A 169 5.01 2.09 -1.37
CA PRO A 169 5.35 3.33 -2.05
C PRO A 169 4.10 4.16 -2.37
N TYR A 170 4.17 5.48 -2.15
CA TYR A 170 3.13 6.40 -2.61
C TYR A 170 3.34 6.71 -4.10
N LEU A 171 2.39 6.33 -4.95
CA LEU A 171 2.45 6.54 -6.40
C LEU A 171 1.54 7.71 -6.79
N GLN A 172 2.15 8.88 -7.01
CA GLN A 172 1.46 10.18 -7.09
C GLN A 172 0.48 10.32 -8.26
N TYR A 173 0.71 9.59 -9.35
CA TYR A 173 -0.17 9.62 -10.53
C TYR A 173 -1.42 8.75 -10.37
N GLY A 174 -1.54 8.03 -9.25
CA GLY A 174 -2.71 7.26 -8.90
C GLY A 174 -2.92 6.06 -9.82
N ASN A 175 -4.18 5.69 -10.06
CA ASN A 175 -4.52 4.52 -10.87
C ASN A 175 -4.54 4.84 -12.38
N LEU A 176 -4.31 3.80 -13.18
CA LEU A 176 -4.21 3.87 -14.64
C LEU A 176 -5.49 4.43 -15.28
N VAL A 177 -6.68 4.06 -14.81
CA VAL A 177 -7.95 4.56 -15.40
C VAL A 177 -8.04 6.08 -15.27
N LYS A 178 -7.80 6.62 -14.08
CA LYS A 178 -7.81 8.07 -13.85
C LYS A 178 -6.72 8.75 -14.67
N PHE A 179 -5.54 8.15 -14.74
CA PHE A 179 -4.42 8.64 -15.53
C PHE A 179 -4.75 8.75 -17.02
N LEU A 180 -5.32 7.69 -17.61
CA LEU A 180 -5.72 7.65 -19.02
C LEU A 180 -6.80 8.69 -19.34
N LYS A 181 -7.82 8.82 -18.48
CA LYS A 181 -8.90 9.82 -18.64
C LYS A 181 -8.36 11.24 -18.59
N ASN A 182 -7.47 11.53 -17.64
CA ASN A 182 -6.83 12.84 -17.52
C ASN A 182 -6.00 13.18 -18.77
N ALA A 183 -5.23 12.21 -19.27
CA ALA A 183 -4.46 12.37 -20.50
C ALA A 183 -5.36 12.58 -21.73
N ALA A 184 -6.51 11.91 -21.80
CA ALA A 184 -7.48 12.08 -22.89
C ALA A 184 -8.21 13.44 -22.85
N ALA A 185 -8.46 13.97 -21.65
CA ALA A 185 -9.09 15.28 -21.47
C ALA A 185 -8.12 16.46 -21.64
N GLY A 186 -6.83 16.20 -21.90
CA GLY A 186 -5.80 17.26 -21.88
C GLY A 186 -5.59 17.89 -20.50
N VAL A 187 -6.14 17.28 -19.44
CA VAL A 187 -6.03 17.76 -18.07
C VAL A 187 -4.77 17.16 -17.47
N THR A 188 -3.67 17.88 -17.59
CA THR A 188 -2.49 17.69 -16.74
C THR A 188 -2.86 18.23 -15.36
N GLY A 189 -3.66 17.49 -14.59
CA GLY A 189 -3.86 17.80 -13.17
C GLY A 189 -2.47 18.02 -12.57
N GLY A 190 -2.26 19.16 -11.91
CA GLY A 190 -0.97 19.87 -11.71
C GLY A 190 0.22 19.12 -11.09
N THR A 191 0.22 17.79 -11.10
CA THR A 191 1.30 16.88 -10.78
C THR A 191 2.19 16.49 -11.96
N MET A 192 1.76 16.62 -13.23
CA MET A 192 2.59 16.26 -14.41
C MET A 192 3.23 17.49 -15.07
N THR A 193 4.49 17.37 -15.47
CA THR A 193 5.20 18.36 -16.28
C THR A 193 4.76 18.32 -17.75
N GLU A 194 4.97 19.40 -18.50
CA GLU A 194 4.66 19.46 -19.94
C GLU A 194 5.44 18.42 -20.75
N ALA A 195 6.67 18.12 -20.34
CA ALA A 195 7.50 17.08 -20.95
C ALA A 195 6.89 15.69 -20.76
N GLU A 196 6.46 15.36 -19.53
CA GLU A 196 5.78 14.09 -19.23
C GLU A 196 4.45 13.96 -19.97
N ALA A 197 3.68 15.05 -20.03
CA ALA A 197 2.43 15.10 -20.77
C ALA A 197 2.66 14.86 -22.27
N SER A 198 3.71 15.45 -22.85
CA SER A 198 4.09 15.26 -24.25
C SER A 198 4.54 13.84 -24.57
N LEU A 199 5.15 13.14 -23.60
CA LEU A 199 5.59 11.75 -23.73
C LEU A 199 4.42 10.75 -23.75
N VAL A 200 3.29 11.10 -23.11
CA VAL A 200 2.13 10.22 -22.92
C VAL A 200 1.01 10.57 -23.88
N GLY A 201 0.68 11.85 -23.98
CA GLY A 201 -0.48 12.38 -24.67
C GLY A 201 -0.20 12.86 -26.10
N SER A 202 -1.30 13.04 -26.81
CA SER A 202 -1.45 13.61 -28.15
C SER A 202 -2.78 14.38 -28.18
N SER A 203 -3.04 15.13 -29.24
CA SER A 203 -4.29 15.90 -29.40
C SER A 203 -5.57 15.04 -29.32
N SER A 204 -5.45 13.73 -29.50
CA SER A 204 -6.55 12.75 -29.44
C SER A 204 -6.47 11.78 -28.25
N GLY A 205 -5.65 12.08 -27.24
CA GLY A 205 -5.49 11.27 -26.03
C GLY A 205 -4.15 10.53 -25.96
N VAL A 206 -4.10 9.34 -25.37
CA VAL A 206 -2.83 8.62 -25.15
C VAL A 206 -2.25 8.11 -26.47
N ARG A 207 -0.96 8.35 -26.70
CA ARG A 207 -0.26 7.91 -27.92
C ARG A 207 -0.33 6.38 -28.04
N PRO A 208 -0.62 5.81 -29.23
CA PRO A 208 -0.69 4.35 -29.41
C PRO A 208 0.55 3.59 -28.92
N ARG A 209 1.75 4.14 -29.19
CA ARG A 209 3.02 3.56 -28.69
C ARG A 209 3.03 3.41 -27.17
N ARG A 210 2.51 4.40 -26.43
CA ARG A 210 2.45 4.36 -24.96
C ARG A 210 1.40 3.38 -24.47
N SER A 211 0.26 3.28 -25.15
CA SER A 211 -0.75 2.24 -24.86
C SER A 211 -0.15 0.84 -24.90
N PHE A 212 0.65 0.51 -25.92
CA PHE A 212 1.34 -0.79 -26.00
C PHE A 212 2.41 -0.96 -24.90
N THR A 213 3.12 0.11 -24.53
CA THR A 213 4.05 0.06 -23.39
C THR A 213 3.35 -0.29 -22.09
N PHE A 214 2.20 0.34 -21.80
CA PHE A 214 1.43 0.04 -20.59
C PHE A 214 0.95 -1.41 -20.57
N MET A 215 0.44 -1.93 -21.68
CA MET A 215 0.05 -3.34 -21.79
C MET A 215 1.24 -4.27 -21.51
N LEU A 216 2.39 -4.01 -22.12
CA LEU A 216 3.60 -4.80 -21.93
C LEU A 216 4.06 -4.81 -20.46
N GLU A 217 4.09 -3.64 -19.82
CA GLU A 217 4.49 -3.50 -18.42
C GLU A 217 3.54 -4.26 -17.47
N ILE A 218 2.23 -4.18 -17.71
CA ILE A 218 1.24 -4.96 -16.95
C ILE A 218 1.44 -6.46 -17.19
N ALA A 219 1.66 -6.89 -18.44
CA ALA A 219 1.91 -8.28 -18.78
C ALA A 219 3.18 -8.82 -18.10
N GLN A 220 4.25 -8.02 -18.02
CA GLN A 220 5.47 -8.36 -17.30
C GLN A 220 5.21 -8.55 -15.80
N GLY A 221 4.44 -7.63 -15.19
CA GLY A 221 4.02 -7.76 -13.79
C GLY A 221 3.18 -9.03 -13.55
N MET A 222 2.19 -9.30 -14.39
CA MET A 222 1.34 -10.49 -14.29
C MET A 222 2.12 -11.79 -14.51
N ALA A 223 3.01 -11.83 -15.50
CA ALA A 223 3.88 -12.99 -15.74
C ALA A 223 4.81 -13.24 -14.54
N TYR A 224 5.32 -12.19 -13.90
CA TYR A 224 6.11 -12.32 -12.68
C TYR A 224 5.27 -12.87 -11.51
N LEU A 225 4.04 -12.39 -11.31
CA LEU A 225 3.14 -12.91 -10.27
C LEU A 225 2.85 -14.40 -10.48
N HIS A 226 2.50 -14.81 -11.70
CA HIS A 226 2.22 -16.22 -12.03
C HIS A 226 3.43 -17.13 -11.82
N ARG A 227 4.64 -16.67 -12.20
CA ARG A 227 5.91 -17.41 -11.93
C ARG A 227 6.17 -17.63 -10.45
N ASN A 228 5.67 -16.75 -9.59
CA ASN A 228 5.77 -16.84 -8.14
C ASN A 228 4.52 -17.48 -7.50
N ASN A 229 3.67 -18.16 -8.28
CA ASN A 229 2.43 -18.81 -7.84
C ASN A 229 1.43 -17.84 -7.16
N VAL A 230 1.46 -16.56 -7.54
CA VAL A 230 0.50 -15.56 -7.07
C VAL A 230 -0.51 -15.27 -8.18
N LEU A 231 -1.78 -15.56 -7.92
CA LEU A 231 -2.89 -15.16 -8.78
C LEU A 231 -3.39 -13.76 -8.36
N HIS A 232 -3.67 -12.91 -9.33
CA HIS A 232 -4.21 -11.58 -9.05
C HIS A 232 -5.68 -11.67 -8.64
N GLY A 233 -6.50 -12.35 -9.45
CA GLY A 233 -7.91 -12.69 -9.20
C GLY A 233 -8.92 -11.55 -9.33
N GLU A 234 -8.47 -10.31 -9.55
CA GLU A 234 -9.31 -9.09 -9.67
C GLU A 234 -8.55 -7.98 -10.44
N LEU A 235 -7.81 -8.34 -11.49
CA LEU A 235 -7.06 -7.35 -12.27
C LEU A 235 -8.03 -6.44 -13.04
N LYS A 236 -7.77 -5.13 -12.97
CA LYS A 236 -8.42 -4.07 -13.76
C LYS A 236 -7.55 -2.82 -13.73
N GLY A 237 -7.83 -1.83 -14.57
CA GLY A 237 -7.08 -0.58 -14.62
C GLY A 237 -7.05 0.18 -13.29
N GLU A 238 -8.10 0.08 -12.45
CA GLU A 238 -8.08 0.65 -11.10
C GLU A 238 -7.08 -0.01 -10.13
N LYS A 239 -6.61 -1.21 -10.47
CA LYS A 239 -5.60 -1.98 -9.74
C LYS A 239 -4.20 -1.85 -10.34
N VAL A 240 -4.05 -1.08 -11.40
CA VAL A 240 -2.74 -0.68 -11.93
C VAL A 240 -2.48 0.76 -11.49
N LEU A 241 -1.32 1.00 -10.88
CA LEU A 241 -0.87 2.31 -10.44
C LEU A 241 0.22 2.84 -11.37
N MET A 242 0.38 4.16 -11.41
CA MET A 242 1.38 4.83 -12.23
C MET A 242 2.52 5.36 -11.37
N SER A 243 3.74 4.89 -11.63
CA SER A 243 4.95 5.36 -10.94
C SER A 243 5.34 6.76 -11.37
N ASP A 244 6.19 7.41 -10.56
CA ASP A 244 6.89 8.65 -10.88
C ASP A 244 7.62 8.60 -12.24
N LYS A 245 8.10 7.43 -12.65
CA LYS A 245 8.74 7.18 -13.96
C LYS A 245 7.74 6.89 -15.09
N LEU A 246 6.45 7.09 -14.87
CA LEU A 246 5.36 6.80 -15.81
C LEU A 246 5.28 5.33 -16.22
N GLN A 247 5.60 4.42 -15.30
CA GLN A 247 5.53 2.98 -15.51
C GLN A 247 4.29 2.40 -14.81
N CYS A 248 3.68 1.39 -15.43
CA CYS A 248 2.59 0.64 -14.81
C CYS A 248 3.09 -0.29 -13.72
N VAL A 249 2.43 -0.23 -12.56
CA VAL A 249 2.72 -1.05 -11.37
C VAL A 249 1.44 -1.77 -10.96
N VAL A 250 1.43 -3.10 -11.08
CA VAL A 250 0.30 -3.95 -10.70
C VAL A 250 0.18 -3.98 -9.17
N SER A 251 -1.02 -3.69 -8.66
CA SER A 251 -1.36 -3.67 -7.24
C SER A 251 -2.63 -4.48 -7.00
N GLY A 252 -3.01 -4.75 -5.76
CA GLY A 252 -4.32 -5.35 -5.51
C GLY A 252 -4.41 -6.87 -5.66
N PHE A 253 -3.33 -7.53 -6.05
CA PHE A 253 -3.25 -8.99 -6.23
C PHE A 253 -3.46 -9.74 -4.92
N GLY A 254 -3.96 -10.98 -5.00
CA GLY A 254 -4.14 -11.87 -3.83
C GLY A 254 -5.15 -11.39 -2.78
N GLN A 255 -5.98 -10.37 -3.08
CA GLN A 255 -6.91 -9.79 -2.11
C GLN A 255 -8.31 -10.42 -2.14
N ARG A 256 -8.62 -11.24 -3.15
CA ARG A 256 -9.97 -11.80 -3.36
C ARG A 256 -10.44 -12.61 -2.15
N GLU A 257 -9.60 -13.52 -1.67
CA GLU A 257 -9.93 -14.38 -0.51
C GLU A 257 -10.12 -13.53 0.74
N LEU A 258 -9.18 -12.64 1.05
CA LEU A 258 -9.24 -11.75 2.21
C LEU A 258 -10.54 -10.94 2.25
N LYS A 259 -10.96 -10.40 1.09
CA LYS A 259 -12.21 -9.66 0.95
C LYS A 259 -13.44 -10.54 1.13
N SER A 260 -13.47 -11.71 0.49
CA SER A 260 -14.59 -12.65 0.57
C SER A 260 -14.83 -13.08 2.02
N THR A 261 -13.77 -13.49 2.74
CA THR A 261 -13.90 -13.85 4.16
C THR A 261 -14.32 -12.66 5.02
N THR A 262 -13.77 -11.47 4.77
CA THR A 262 -14.14 -10.26 5.51
C THR A 262 -15.63 -9.93 5.34
N TYR A 263 -16.18 -10.08 4.13
CA TYR A 263 -17.61 -9.89 3.89
C TYR A 263 -18.49 -10.90 4.60
N HIS A 264 -18.12 -12.18 4.56
CA HIS A 264 -18.85 -13.22 5.27
C HIS A 264 -18.90 -12.95 6.77
N ILE A 265 -17.80 -12.43 7.36
CA ILE A 265 -17.74 -12.06 8.77
C ILE A 265 -18.55 -10.79 9.06
N SER A 266 -18.50 -9.79 8.17
CA SER A 266 -19.17 -8.50 8.40
C SER A 266 -20.66 -8.49 8.02
N GLY A 267 -21.20 -9.57 7.44
CA GLY A 267 -22.59 -9.65 6.99
C GLY A 267 -22.94 -8.69 5.83
N ALA A 268 -21.93 -8.20 5.10
CA ALA A 268 -22.14 -7.27 3.98
C ALA A 268 -22.29 -8.03 2.65
N PRO A 269 -23.02 -7.47 1.66
CA PRO A 269 -23.29 -8.15 0.40
C PRO A 269 -21.99 -8.55 -0.33
N ILE A 270 -21.97 -9.79 -0.81
CA ILE A 270 -20.77 -10.55 -1.23
C ILE A 270 -20.10 -9.97 -2.50
N ASN A 271 -20.79 -9.13 -3.28
CA ASN A 271 -20.26 -8.62 -4.56
C ASN A 271 -20.59 -7.14 -4.76
N PRO A 272 -19.60 -6.23 -4.81
CA PRO A 272 -19.82 -4.96 -5.50
C PRO A 272 -19.96 -5.25 -7.01
N PRO A 273 -20.98 -4.68 -7.70
CA PRO A 273 -21.30 -4.98 -9.10
C PRO A 273 -20.16 -4.68 -10.11
N ILE A 274 -19.13 -3.92 -9.70
CA ILE A 274 -18.19 -3.27 -10.62
C ILE A 274 -17.08 -4.20 -11.15
N THR A 275 -16.98 -5.47 -10.73
CA THR A 275 -15.93 -6.39 -11.23
C THR A 275 -16.42 -7.32 -12.34
N LEU A 276 -17.73 -7.45 -12.57
CA LEU A 276 -18.30 -8.45 -13.49
C LEU A 276 -17.67 -8.41 -14.88
N ARG A 277 -17.47 -7.23 -15.45
CA ARG A 277 -16.92 -7.05 -16.81
C ARG A 277 -15.47 -7.48 -16.99
N TRP A 278 -14.74 -7.72 -15.91
CA TRP A 278 -13.38 -8.24 -15.93
C TRP A 278 -13.30 -9.72 -15.58
N GLN A 279 -14.43 -10.35 -15.22
CA GLN A 279 -14.49 -11.77 -14.90
C GLN A 279 -14.58 -12.60 -16.18
N SER A 280 -13.87 -13.73 -16.18
CA SER A 280 -13.95 -14.69 -17.27
C SER A 280 -15.29 -15.43 -17.28
N PRO A 281 -15.67 -16.05 -18.41
CA PRO A 281 -16.93 -16.79 -18.54
C PRO A 281 -17.11 -17.84 -17.45
N GLU A 282 -16.06 -18.59 -17.10
CA GLU A 282 -16.13 -19.61 -16.06
C GLU A 282 -16.43 -19.02 -14.67
N VAL A 283 -15.92 -17.82 -14.35
CA VAL A 283 -16.25 -17.12 -13.10
C VAL A 283 -17.69 -16.65 -13.12
N MET A 284 -18.16 -16.10 -14.25
CA MET A 284 -19.55 -15.69 -14.43
C MET A 284 -20.50 -16.91 -14.29
N SER A 285 -20.11 -18.08 -14.76
CA SER A 285 -20.86 -19.34 -14.60
C SER A 285 -20.83 -19.91 -13.19
N GLY A 286 -20.11 -19.29 -12.26
CA GLY A 286 -20.08 -19.67 -10.84
C GLY A 286 -18.83 -20.43 -10.40
N ASN A 287 -17.81 -20.58 -11.26
CA ASN A 287 -16.55 -21.16 -10.85
C ASN A 287 -15.75 -20.14 -9.99
N LEU A 288 -15.62 -20.44 -8.70
CA LEU A 288 -14.92 -19.57 -7.76
C LEU A 288 -13.43 -19.90 -7.62
N LYS A 289 -12.96 -21.02 -8.18
CA LYS A 289 -11.56 -21.45 -8.05
C LYS A 289 -10.69 -20.67 -9.02
N LEU A 290 -9.90 -19.73 -8.48
CA LEU A 290 -8.96 -18.93 -9.27
C LEU A 290 -7.98 -19.78 -10.08
N THR A 291 -7.77 -19.39 -11.34
CA THR A 291 -6.77 -19.98 -12.24
C THR A 291 -5.98 -18.89 -12.96
N PRO A 292 -4.79 -19.19 -13.51
CA PRO A 292 -4.04 -18.25 -14.35
C PRO A 292 -4.84 -17.76 -15.58
N GLN A 293 -5.73 -18.60 -16.12
CA GLN A 293 -6.55 -18.26 -17.29
C GLN A 293 -7.57 -17.15 -17.00
N MET A 294 -8.14 -17.14 -15.79
CA MET A 294 -9.01 -16.04 -15.34
C MET A 294 -8.24 -14.70 -15.28
N ASP A 295 -6.98 -14.73 -14.84
CA ASP A 295 -6.10 -13.55 -14.84
C ASP A 295 -5.76 -13.08 -16.26
N ILE A 296 -5.57 -14.00 -17.22
CA ILE A 296 -5.35 -13.67 -18.63
C ILE A 296 -6.58 -12.97 -19.22
N TYR A 297 -7.79 -13.44 -18.92
CA TYR A 297 -9.03 -12.79 -19.35
C TYR A 297 -9.14 -11.37 -18.79
N SER A 298 -8.95 -11.21 -17.47
CA SER A 298 -9.01 -9.88 -16.84
C SER A 298 -7.92 -8.93 -17.35
N TYR A 299 -6.75 -9.45 -17.74
CA TYR A 299 -5.71 -8.69 -18.44
C TYR A 299 -6.17 -8.20 -19.83
N ALA A 300 -6.87 -9.03 -20.60
CA ALA A 300 -7.44 -8.61 -21.88
C ALA A 300 -8.44 -7.44 -21.69
N MET A 301 -9.26 -7.50 -20.64
CA MET A 301 -10.18 -6.41 -20.28
C MET A 301 -9.45 -5.14 -19.84
N ALA A 302 -8.34 -5.27 -19.11
CA ALA A 302 -7.47 -4.12 -18.81
C ALA A 302 -6.85 -3.52 -20.08
N CYS A 303 -6.53 -4.33 -21.10
CA CYS A 303 -6.10 -3.83 -22.40
C CYS A 303 -7.20 -3.03 -23.12
N VAL A 304 -8.47 -3.47 -23.02
CA VAL A 304 -9.63 -2.71 -23.53
C VAL A 304 -9.72 -1.35 -22.83
N GLU A 305 -9.56 -1.30 -21.50
CA GLU A 305 -9.52 -0.02 -20.78
C GLU A 305 -8.41 0.90 -21.31
N ILE A 306 -7.21 0.37 -21.59
CA ILE A 306 -6.09 1.15 -22.13
C ILE A 306 -6.43 1.70 -23.52
N LEU A 307 -6.93 0.85 -24.42
CA LEU A 307 -7.26 1.23 -25.81
C LEU A 307 -8.41 2.23 -25.90
N THR A 308 -9.30 2.20 -24.92
CA THR A 308 -10.47 3.09 -24.86
C THR A 308 -10.24 4.31 -23.95
N HIS A 309 -8.99 4.57 -23.57
CA HIS A 309 -8.59 5.71 -22.74
C HIS A 309 -9.30 5.75 -21.37
N GLY A 310 -9.43 4.59 -20.75
CA GLY A 310 -10.00 4.40 -19.41
C GLY A 310 -11.52 4.25 -19.39
N LYS A 311 -12.18 4.00 -20.53
CA LYS A 311 -13.59 3.59 -20.51
C LYS A 311 -13.72 2.17 -19.97
N MET A 312 -14.86 1.92 -19.33
CA MET A 312 -15.21 0.59 -18.85
C MET A 312 -15.50 -0.34 -20.05
N PRO A 313 -15.12 -1.62 -20.00
CA PRO A 313 -15.53 -2.59 -21.02
C PRO A 313 -17.06 -2.67 -21.14
N TRP A 314 -17.58 -2.60 -22.37
CA TRP A 314 -19.02 -2.54 -22.67
C TRP A 314 -19.78 -1.40 -21.95
N ASP A 315 -19.19 -0.20 -21.85
CA ASP A 315 -19.74 0.97 -21.13
C ASP A 315 -21.19 1.37 -21.47
N LYS A 316 -21.76 0.86 -22.57
CA LYS A 316 -23.15 1.10 -23.02
C LYS A 316 -24.14 -0.03 -22.72
N ALA A 317 -23.71 -1.17 -22.19
CA ALA A 317 -24.56 -2.32 -21.88
C ALA A 317 -24.74 -2.49 -20.36
N SER A 318 -25.81 -3.15 -19.91
CA SER A 318 -25.95 -3.54 -18.49
C SER A 318 -25.10 -4.78 -18.16
N ASP A 319 -24.87 -5.03 -16.88
CA ASP A 319 -24.07 -6.20 -16.44
C ASP A 319 -24.77 -7.53 -16.80
N GLU A 320 -26.10 -7.57 -16.78
CA GLU A 320 -26.90 -8.73 -17.20
C GLU A 320 -26.68 -9.05 -18.68
N ILE A 321 -26.76 -8.02 -19.54
CA ILE A 321 -26.56 -8.17 -20.99
C ILE A 321 -25.12 -8.63 -21.27
N VAL A 322 -24.13 -8.02 -20.61
CA VAL A 322 -22.72 -8.42 -20.79
C VAL A 322 -22.52 -9.88 -20.38
N ARG A 323 -23.07 -10.29 -19.24
CA ARG A 323 -23.03 -11.69 -18.79
C ARG A 323 -23.66 -12.63 -19.83
N GLU A 324 -24.84 -12.29 -20.33
CA GLU A 324 -25.54 -13.12 -21.33
C GLU A 324 -24.70 -13.28 -22.62
N LEU A 325 -24.19 -12.17 -23.16
CA LEU A 325 -23.36 -12.18 -24.37
C LEU A 325 -22.09 -13.02 -24.17
N VAL A 326 -21.35 -12.78 -23.09
CA VAL A 326 -20.09 -13.49 -22.80
C VAL A 326 -20.33 -15.00 -22.66
N LEU A 327 -21.43 -15.41 -22.02
CA LEU A 327 -21.75 -16.83 -21.85
C LEU A 327 -22.25 -17.46 -23.16
N SER A 328 -22.99 -16.73 -23.99
CA SER A 328 -23.51 -17.23 -25.28
C SER A 328 -22.43 -17.49 -26.34
N GLU A 329 -21.28 -16.82 -26.27
CA GLU A 329 -20.16 -17.04 -27.20
C GLU A 329 -19.27 -18.24 -26.80
N CYS A 330 -19.50 -18.84 -25.63
CA CYS A 330 -18.71 -19.97 -25.11
C CYS A 330 -19.35 -21.35 -25.36
N ASP A 331 -20.61 -21.38 -25.81
CA ASP A 331 -21.36 -22.59 -26.18
C ASP A 331 -21.19 -22.93 -27.68
#